data_AF-A0A757Y125-F1
#
_entry.id   AF-A0A757Y125-F1
#
_cell.length_a   1.000
_cell.length_b   1.000
_cell.length_c   1.000
_cell.angle_alpha   90.00
_cell.angle_beta   90.00
_cell.angle_gamma   90.00
#
_symmetry.space_group_name_H-M   'P 1'
#
loop_
_entity.id
_entity.type
_entity.pdbx_description
1 polymer ?
#
loop_
_entity_poly.entity_id
_entity_poly.type
_entity_poly.pdbx_seq_one_letter_code
_entity_poly.pdbx_strand_id
1 'polypeptide(L)'
;MADIAIVWRNGRGNLALNGSDLLTDNSIETAVIISLFTDRRAQPSDPIPDGSTDRRGWWADSFRKRPIGSRLWLLNREKTVSAVVERAAAYADEALAWLKPAGLVKSVTCTAARVGCDRLQLSVSLVMPDGARRPMVFEADLEGV
;
A
#
# COMPACT_ATOMS: atom_id res chain seq x y z
N MET A 1 1.16 -10.60 -19.16
CA MET A 1 2.18 -9.54 -19.38
C MET A 1 2.99 -9.52 -18.11
N ALA A 2 4.27 -9.88 -18.19
CA ALA A 2 5.15 -9.95 -17.04
C ALA A 2 5.71 -8.55 -16.73
N ASP A 3 5.76 -8.19 -15.46
CA ASP A 3 6.42 -6.97 -14.99
C ASP A 3 7.88 -7.25 -14.63
N ILE A 4 8.65 -6.20 -14.33
CA ILE A 4 10.02 -6.36 -13.86
C ILE A 4 9.97 -6.75 -12.38
N ALA A 5 10.64 -7.83 -12.02
CA ALA A 5 10.73 -8.30 -10.65
C ALA A 5 11.52 -7.32 -9.78
N ILE A 6 10.95 -6.95 -8.64
CA ILE A 6 11.66 -6.22 -7.58
C ILE A 6 12.00 -7.20 -6.47
N VAL A 7 13.29 -7.46 -6.28
CA VAL A 7 13.77 -8.32 -5.19
C VAL A 7 13.96 -7.48 -3.93
N TRP A 8 13.08 -7.69 -2.95
CA TRP A 8 13.12 -7.00 -1.68
C TRP A 8 14.13 -7.63 -0.71
N ARG A 9 15.06 -6.82 -0.17
CA ARG A 9 15.98 -7.20 0.91
C ARG A 9 16.10 -6.06 1.91
N ASN A 10 15.76 -6.31 3.18
CA ASN A 10 15.86 -5.33 4.27
C ASN A 10 15.23 -3.96 3.91
N GLY A 11 14.01 -3.99 3.36
CA GLY A 11 13.28 -2.79 2.93
C GLY A 11 13.79 -2.12 1.65
N ARG A 12 14.79 -2.70 0.96
CA ARG A 12 15.31 -2.18 -0.31
C ARG A 12 14.85 -3.04 -1.48
N GLY A 13 14.26 -2.41 -2.49
CA GLY A 13 13.86 -3.07 -3.74
C GLY A 13 14.98 -2.99 -4.76
N ASN A 14 15.53 -4.14 -5.17
CA ASN A 14 16.56 -4.22 -6.19
C ASN A 14 15.99 -4.79 -7.48
N LEU A 15 16.39 -4.22 -8.63
CA LEU A 15 16.19 -4.86 -9.92
C LEU A 15 17.21 -6.00 -10.05
N ALA A 16 16.73 -7.20 -10.37
CA ALA A 16 17.57 -8.37 -10.58
C ALA A 16 17.70 -8.69 -12.06
N LEU A 17 18.79 -9.35 -12.44
CA LEU A 17 19.01 -9.85 -13.80
C LEU A 17 18.71 -11.34 -13.88
N ASN A 18 18.17 -11.78 -15.02
CA ASN A 18 18.09 -13.15 -15.46
C ASN A 18 19.00 -13.33 -16.69
N GLY A 19 20.27 -13.66 -16.44
CA GLY A 19 21.30 -13.66 -17.49
C GLY A 19 21.59 -12.23 -17.98
N SER A 20 21.38 -11.98 -19.27
CA SER A 20 21.53 -10.66 -19.89
C SER A 20 20.26 -9.80 -19.90
N ASP A 21 19.16 -10.31 -19.36
CA ASP A 21 17.86 -9.62 -19.30
C ASP A 21 17.48 -9.28 -17.85
N LEU A 22 16.45 -8.46 -17.65
CA LEU A 22 15.85 -8.23 -16.34
C LEU A 22 15.06 -9.45 -15.89
N LEU A 23 15.14 -9.75 -14.60
CA LEU A 23 14.24 -10.72 -13.98
C LEU A 23 12.82 -10.17 -14.09
N THR A 24 11.92 -10.97 -14.64
CA THR A 24 10.49 -10.62 -14.73
C THR A 24 9.70 -11.37 -13.68
N ASP A 25 8.65 -10.76 -13.18
CA ASP A 25 7.67 -11.36 -12.29
C ASP A 25 6.28 -11.33 -12.97
N ASN A 26 5.37 -12.17 -12.48
CA ASN A 26 3.93 -12.02 -12.76
C ASN A 26 3.15 -11.97 -11.43
N SER A 27 3.83 -11.71 -10.32
CA SER A 27 3.21 -11.61 -9.01
C SER A 27 2.37 -10.35 -8.89
N ILE A 28 1.49 -10.37 -7.91
CA ILE A 28 0.64 -9.24 -7.55
C ILE A 28 1.37 -8.23 -6.65
N GLU A 29 2.61 -8.52 -6.24
CA GLU A 29 3.32 -7.76 -5.21
C GLU A 29 3.56 -6.32 -5.64
N THR A 30 4.06 -6.10 -6.86
CA THR A 30 4.24 -4.75 -7.42
C THR A 30 2.93 -3.98 -7.45
N ALA A 31 1.82 -4.62 -7.84
CA ALA A 31 0.50 -3.99 -7.87
C ALA A 31 0.02 -3.58 -6.47
N VAL A 32 0.29 -4.41 -5.45
CA VAL A 32 -0.01 -4.10 -4.05
C VAL A 32 0.82 -2.92 -3.57
N ILE A 33 2.13 -2.95 -3.81
CA ILE A 33 3.07 -1.89 -3.39
C ILE A 33 2.69 -0.56 -4.03
N ILE A 34 2.46 -0.53 -5.34
CA ILE A 34 2.00 0.69 -6.03
C ILE A 34 0.68 1.18 -5.45
N SER A 35 -0.26 0.28 -5.18
CA SER A 35 -1.57 0.65 -4.62
C SER A 35 -1.45 1.22 -3.21
N LEU A 36 -0.56 0.71 -2.37
CA LEU A 36 -0.39 1.19 -0.99
C LEU A 36 0.46 2.45 -0.90
N PHE A 37 1.53 2.56 -1.68
CA PHE A 37 2.57 3.57 -1.48
C PHE A 37 2.63 4.64 -2.57
N THR A 38 1.69 4.63 -3.52
CA THR A 38 1.41 5.84 -4.31
C THR A 38 0.50 6.75 -3.49
N ASP A 39 0.82 8.04 -3.45
CA ASP A 39 -0.01 9.00 -2.73
C ASP A 39 -1.32 9.24 -3.48
N ARG A 40 -2.42 8.79 -2.87
CA ARG A 40 -3.76 9.16 -3.31
C ARG A 40 -4.12 10.52 -2.75
N ARG A 41 -4.82 11.31 -3.55
CA ARG A 41 -5.29 12.64 -3.16
C ARG A 41 -6.18 12.57 -1.92
N ALA A 42 -5.91 13.43 -0.94
CA ALA A 42 -6.73 13.56 0.26
C ALA A 42 -8.17 14.02 -0.08
N GLN A 43 -9.15 13.51 0.65
CA GLN A 43 -10.54 13.96 0.54
C GLN A 43 -10.71 15.36 1.14
N PRO A 44 -11.80 16.10 0.80
CA PRO A 44 -12.03 17.42 1.36
C PRO A 44 -12.10 17.51 2.88
N SER A 45 -12.49 16.43 3.55
CA SER A 45 -12.60 16.33 5.00
C SER A 45 -11.35 15.78 5.68
N ASP A 46 -10.36 15.31 4.92
CA ASP A 46 -9.14 14.74 5.51
C ASP A 46 -8.24 15.87 6.03
N PRO A 47 -7.72 15.77 7.27
CA PRO A 47 -6.74 16.72 7.78
C PRO A 47 -5.39 16.52 7.08
N ILE A 48 -4.72 17.62 6.70
CA ILE A 48 -3.40 17.56 6.09
C ILE A 48 -2.34 17.67 7.21
N PRO A 49 -1.43 16.68 7.35
CA PRO A 49 -0.54 16.60 8.53
C PRO A 49 0.42 17.78 8.69
N ASP A 50 0.83 18.43 7.60
CA ASP A 50 1.76 19.56 7.63
C ASP A 50 1.05 20.92 7.71
N GLY A 51 -0.29 20.93 7.84
CA GLY A 51 -1.09 22.15 7.89
C GLY A 51 -1.15 22.92 6.57
N SER A 52 -0.58 22.39 5.49
CA SER A 52 -0.64 23.01 4.17
C SER A 52 -1.99 22.76 3.50
N THR A 53 -2.14 23.31 2.29
CA THR A 53 -3.27 23.03 1.39
C THR A 53 -2.94 21.94 0.36
N ASP A 54 -1.75 21.34 0.42
CA ASP A 54 -1.35 20.29 -0.51
C ASP A 54 -2.04 18.97 -0.15
N ARG A 55 -2.90 18.51 -1.05
CA ARG A 55 -3.63 17.24 -0.91
C ARG A 55 -2.91 16.07 -1.57
N ARG A 56 -1.69 16.29 -2.08
CA ARG A 56 -0.91 15.37 -2.90
C ARG A 56 -1.74 14.76 -4.04
N GLY A 57 -1.36 13.57 -4.49
CA GLY A 57 -2.04 12.82 -5.53
C GLY A 57 -1.10 12.40 -6.64
N TRP A 58 -1.56 11.46 -7.47
CA TRP A 58 -0.87 11.04 -8.67
C TRP A 58 -1.43 11.76 -9.89
N TRP A 59 -0.55 12.39 -10.67
CA TRP A 59 -0.96 13.19 -11.83
C TRP A 59 -1.82 12.43 -12.84
N ALA A 60 -1.59 11.12 -13.00
CA ALA A 60 -2.33 10.30 -13.97
C ALA A 60 -3.77 10.00 -13.52
N ASP A 61 -4.14 10.29 -12.27
CA ASP A 61 -5.52 10.15 -11.80
C ASP A 61 -6.48 11.09 -12.55
N SER A 62 -6.00 12.21 -13.09
CA SER A 62 -6.81 13.11 -13.95
C SER A 62 -7.37 12.41 -15.19
N PHE A 63 -6.76 11.29 -15.61
CA PHE A 63 -7.18 10.51 -16.79
C PHE A 63 -7.79 9.16 -16.42
N ARG A 64 -8.02 8.88 -15.12
CA ARG A 64 -8.54 7.59 -14.64
C ARG A 64 -9.87 7.78 -13.92
N LYS A 65 -10.78 6.81 -14.11
CA LYS A 65 -12.06 6.78 -13.39
C LYS A 65 -11.89 6.47 -11.90
N ARG A 66 -10.87 5.68 -11.56
CA ARG A 66 -10.54 5.29 -10.19
C ARG A 66 -9.13 5.79 -9.87
N PRO A 67 -8.94 6.57 -8.80
CA PRO A 67 -7.61 6.98 -8.39
C PRO A 67 -6.80 5.78 -7.90
N ILE A 68 -5.49 5.78 -8.15
CA ILE A 68 -4.57 4.80 -7.56
C ILE A 68 -4.09 5.29 -6.19
N GLY A 69 -3.42 4.40 -5.46
CA GLY A 69 -2.72 4.78 -4.25
C GLY A 69 -3.58 4.68 -2.99
N SER A 70 -2.98 5.09 -1.89
CA SER A 70 -3.61 5.13 -0.57
C SER A 70 -3.46 6.50 0.07
N ARG A 71 -4.22 6.72 1.14
CA ARG A 71 -4.10 7.87 2.03
C ARG A 71 -3.27 7.56 3.28
N LEU A 72 -2.46 6.49 3.27
CA LEU A 72 -1.59 6.13 4.40
C LEU A 72 -0.62 7.26 4.77
N TRP A 73 -0.21 8.09 3.79
CA TRP A 73 0.65 9.25 4.03
C TRP A 73 0.03 10.30 4.97
N LEU A 74 -1.30 10.32 5.12
CA LEU A 74 -1.99 11.19 6.09
C LEU A 74 -1.69 10.80 7.54
N LEU A 75 -1.26 9.55 7.79
CA LEU A 75 -0.94 9.06 9.12
C LEU A 75 0.49 9.41 9.54
N ASN A 76 1.25 10.09 8.67
CA ASN A 76 2.61 10.50 8.96
C ASN A 76 2.65 11.43 10.18
N ARG A 77 3.51 11.12 11.15
CA ARG A 77 3.68 11.84 12.43
C ARG A 77 2.46 11.82 13.35
N GLU A 78 1.47 10.97 13.09
CA GLU A 78 0.39 10.76 14.03
C GLU A 78 0.79 9.82 15.17
N LYS A 79 0.17 9.99 16.36
CA LYS A 79 0.36 9.07 17.47
C LYS A 79 -0.32 7.73 17.15
N THR A 80 0.34 6.62 17.47
CA THR A 80 -0.20 5.26 17.24
C THR A 80 -1.32 4.91 18.23
N VAL A 81 -2.48 5.56 18.08
CA VAL A 81 -3.71 5.31 18.83
C VAL A 81 -4.67 4.41 18.03
N SER A 82 -5.66 3.79 18.69
CA SER A 82 -6.58 2.85 18.04
C SER A 82 -7.26 3.43 16.78
N ALA A 83 -7.65 4.70 16.81
CA ALA A 83 -8.25 5.36 15.65
C ALA A 83 -7.30 5.50 14.44
N VAL A 84 -5.99 5.62 14.66
CA VAL A 84 -4.98 5.63 13.59
C VAL A 84 -4.79 4.23 13.01
N VAL A 85 -4.78 3.22 13.86
CA VAL A 85 -4.71 1.81 13.45
C VAL A 85 -5.91 1.45 12.56
N GLU A 86 -7.12 1.80 12.97
CA GLU A 86 -8.34 1.56 12.18
C GLU A 86 -8.31 2.29 10.84
N ARG A 87 -7.87 3.56 10.81
CA ARG A 87 -7.71 4.31 9.56
C ARG A 87 -6.67 3.68 8.63
N ALA A 88 -5.56 3.17 9.16
CA ALA A 88 -4.53 2.52 8.36
C ALA A 88 -5.08 1.29 7.61
N ALA A 89 -5.83 0.44 8.31
CA ALA A 89 -6.49 -0.71 7.69
C ALA A 89 -7.51 -0.26 6.63
N ALA A 90 -8.35 0.74 6.96
CA ALA A 90 -9.36 1.27 6.03
C ALA A 90 -8.75 1.88 4.76
N TYR A 91 -7.66 2.65 4.87
CA TYR A 91 -6.96 3.22 3.71
C TYR A 91 -6.32 2.15 2.84
N ALA A 92 -5.77 1.09 3.45
CA ALA A 92 -5.21 -0.05 2.72
C ALA A 92 -6.30 -0.86 2.00
N ASP A 93 -7.43 -1.15 2.65
CA ASP A 93 -8.56 -1.83 2.02
C ASP A 93 -9.12 -1.03 0.84
N GLU A 94 -9.28 0.29 1.01
CA GLU A 94 -9.71 1.17 -0.09
C GLU A 94 -8.74 1.12 -1.28
N ALA A 95 -7.44 1.19 -0.99
CA ALA A 95 -6.40 1.16 -2.00
C ALA A 95 -6.37 -0.16 -2.78
N LEU A 96 -6.61 -1.29 -2.11
CA LEU A 96 -6.51 -2.63 -2.71
C LEU A 96 -7.84 -3.20 -3.23
N ALA A 97 -8.97 -2.54 -2.96
CA ALA A 97 -10.30 -3.02 -3.37
C ALA A 97 -10.48 -3.21 -4.89
N TRP A 98 -9.60 -2.65 -5.73
CA TRP A 98 -9.65 -2.86 -7.19
C TRP A 98 -9.12 -4.22 -7.65
N LEU A 99 -8.31 -4.91 -6.84
CA LEU A 99 -7.71 -6.19 -7.22
C LEU A 99 -8.78 -7.28 -7.48
N LYS A 100 -9.86 -7.26 -6.70
CA LYS A 100 -10.98 -8.21 -6.84
C LYS A 100 -11.75 -8.03 -8.14
N PRO A 101 -12.31 -6.84 -8.48
CA PRO A 101 -13.00 -6.66 -9.75
C PRO A 101 -12.08 -6.80 -10.98
N ALA A 102 -10.76 -6.64 -10.82
CA ALA A 102 -9.79 -6.94 -11.87
C ALA A 102 -9.50 -8.44 -12.06
N GLY A 103 -10.08 -9.32 -11.22
CA GLY A 103 -9.88 -10.77 -11.30
C GLY A 103 -8.51 -11.26 -10.82
N LEU A 104 -7.70 -10.39 -10.19
CA LEU A 104 -6.36 -10.74 -9.72
C LEU A 104 -6.39 -11.52 -8.40
N VAL A 105 -7.45 -11.35 -7.61
CA VAL A 105 -7.66 -12.02 -6.32
C VAL A 105 -9.13 -12.36 -6.11
N LYS A 106 -9.41 -13.38 -5.30
CA LYS A 106 -10.74 -13.69 -4.78
C LYS A 106 -11.14 -12.76 -3.64
N SER A 107 -10.20 -12.47 -2.74
CA SER A 107 -10.41 -11.57 -1.60
C SER A 107 -9.11 -10.89 -1.17
N VAL A 108 -9.27 -9.71 -0.59
CA VAL A 108 -8.22 -8.93 0.09
C VAL A 108 -8.71 -8.69 1.51
N THR A 109 -7.82 -8.78 2.48
CA THR A 109 -8.09 -8.36 3.86
C THR A 109 -6.88 -7.61 4.39
N CYS A 110 -7.08 -6.34 4.77
CA CYS A 110 -6.06 -5.54 5.42
C CYS A 110 -6.35 -5.44 6.91
N THR A 111 -5.33 -5.67 7.73
CA THR A 111 -5.38 -5.41 9.16
C THR A 111 -4.20 -4.54 9.54
N ALA A 112 -4.38 -3.71 10.55
CA ALA A 112 -3.30 -2.94 11.13
C ALA A 112 -3.23 -3.20 12.63
N ALA A 113 -2.03 -3.10 13.19
CA ALA A 113 -1.79 -3.26 14.61
C ALA A 113 -0.66 -2.34 15.07
N ARG A 114 -0.72 -1.93 16.34
CA ARG A 114 0.43 -1.33 17.00
C ARG A 114 1.36 -2.44 17.47
N VAL A 115 2.63 -2.38 17.07
CA VAL A 115 3.67 -3.32 17.50
C VAL A 115 4.70 -2.53 18.31
N GLY A 116 4.99 -2.98 19.53
CA GLY A 116 5.86 -2.23 20.44
C GLY A 116 5.22 -0.91 20.91
N CYS A 117 6.04 0.13 21.10
CA CYS A 117 5.60 1.42 21.63
C CYS A 117 5.08 2.37 20.52
N ASP A 118 5.73 2.36 19.36
CA ASP A 118 5.71 3.42 18.35
C ASP A 118 5.56 2.90 16.90
N ARG A 119 5.55 1.60 16.67
CA ARG A 119 5.45 1.04 15.31
C ARG A 119 4.02 0.70 14.93
N LEU A 120 3.64 1.09 13.71
CA LEU A 120 2.42 0.64 13.04
C LEU A 120 2.78 -0.47 12.06
N GLN A 121 2.14 -1.63 12.22
CA GLN A 121 2.25 -2.75 11.30
C GLN A 121 0.97 -2.86 10.48
N LEU A 122 1.09 -2.91 9.16
CA LEU A 122 0.03 -3.20 8.21
C LEU A 122 0.24 -4.61 7.65
N SER A 123 -0.75 -5.48 7.84
CA SER A 123 -0.77 -6.84 7.30
C SER A 123 -1.83 -6.94 6.20
N VAL A 124 -1.42 -7.43 5.03
CA VAL A 124 -2.29 -7.63 3.87
C VAL A 124 -2.34 -9.12 3.56
N SER A 125 -3.54 -9.69 3.54
CA SER A 125 -3.76 -11.10 3.20
C SER A 125 -4.56 -11.20 1.90
N LEU A 126 -3.96 -11.85 0.90
CA LEU A 126 -4.56 -12.05 -0.41
C LEU A 126 -4.92 -13.51 -0.62
N VAL A 127 -6.13 -13.77 -1.12
CA VAL A 127 -6.54 -15.09 -1.60
C VAL A 127 -6.54 -15.06 -3.13
N MET A 128 -5.65 -15.83 -3.74
CA MET A 128 -5.47 -15.90 -5.18
C MET A 128 -6.60 -16.71 -5.87
N PRO A 129 -6.81 -16.58 -7.19
CA PRO A 129 -7.82 -17.33 -7.92
C PRO A 129 -7.71 -18.86 -7.79
N ASP A 130 -6.49 -19.38 -7.67
CA ASP A 130 -6.19 -20.80 -7.41
C ASP A 130 -6.43 -21.24 -5.95
N GLY A 131 -6.76 -20.29 -5.05
CA GLY A 131 -6.97 -20.53 -3.63
C GLY A 131 -5.71 -20.40 -2.76
N ALA A 132 -4.54 -20.17 -3.36
CA ALA A 132 -3.31 -19.91 -2.62
C ALA A 132 -3.45 -18.61 -1.80
N ARG A 133 -2.89 -18.62 -0.58
CA ARG A 133 -2.85 -17.44 0.29
C ARG A 133 -1.47 -16.79 0.21
N ARG A 134 -1.44 -15.47 0.04
CA ARG A 134 -0.20 -14.68 0.03
C ARG A 134 -0.28 -13.60 1.10
N PRO A 135 0.36 -13.80 2.26
CA PRO A 135 0.47 -12.76 3.28
C PRO A 135 1.60 -11.78 2.91
N MET A 136 1.38 -10.50 3.15
CA MET A 136 2.37 -9.43 3.04
C MET A 136 2.32 -8.57 4.31
N VAL A 137 3.48 -8.19 4.83
CA VAL A 137 3.59 -7.37 6.05
C VAL A 137 4.43 -6.15 5.74
N PHE A 138 3.91 -4.98 6.09
CA PHE A 138 4.57 -3.70 5.97
C PHE A 138 4.63 -3.06 7.35
N GLU A 139 5.76 -2.44 7.68
CA GLU A 139 5.96 -1.77 8.96
C GLU A 139 6.39 -0.33 8.73
N ALA A 140 5.88 0.58 9.56
CA ALA A 140 6.27 1.99 9.57
C ALA A 140 6.45 2.46 11.01
N ASP A 141 7.56 3.14 11.26
CA ASP A 141 7.83 3.80 12.54
C ASP A 141 7.05 5.12 12.56
N LEU A 142 6.14 5.27 13.54
CA LEU A 142 5.39 6.49 13.76
C LEU A 142 6.00 7.21 14.97
N GLU A 143 7.17 7.83 14.74
CA GLU A 143 7.74 8.76 15.70
C GLU A 143 6.89 10.05 15.71
N GLY A 144 5.93 10.12 16.62
CA GLY A 144 5.24 11.38 16.94
C GLY A 144 6.17 12.27 17.76
N VAL A 145 6.36 13.52 17.33
CA VAL A 145 6.96 14.58 18.17
C VAL A 145 5.96 15.01 19.25
#